data_AF-A0A2P5HY75-F1
#
_entry.id   AF-A0A2P5HY75-F1
#
_cell.length_a   1.000
_cell.length_b   1.000
_cell.length_c   1.000
_cell.angle_alpha   90.00
_cell.angle_beta   90.00
_cell.angle_gamma   90.00
#
_symmetry.space_group_name_H-M   'P 1'
#
loop_
_entity.id
_entity.type
_entity.pdbx_description
1 polymer ?
#
loop_
_entity_poly.entity_id
_entity_poly.type
_entity_poly.pdbx_seq_one_letter_code
_entity_poly.pdbx_strand_id
1 'polypeptide(L)'
;MQDLHAIITPSLLHRLYRARVPWPLTHHVSGKELIAEFFSADSSFTDAAQEAWPALKALSKQYGPDKVPDMTAFLPPPADPKFPEQAFGMHALLDQAPRVLFRGIDARWTSWFDRAARTLYTYFYGLPRQLRPWTRGRWDARDATFEYWICVASEFNASMAHRETVGDQELSAIRTEELRRAVVCHYRRRDPGRPARDGSLPPPLDEYSLVDLVTHIDLDRDWPFHEAAFFSFRVDDAHTPIISKFGRYPYRNAIEGRDSTPDELEWIRNTDHFAEAEPDVARRVRCDIEAGTWTPLGEGKGKERAEPAPVGRISSDVSLSVAIRTEA
;
A
#
# COMPACT_ATOMS: atom_id res chain seq x y z
N MET A 1 6.50 -18.72 -23.32
CA MET A 1 5.72 -17.89 -22.37
C MET A 1 5.73 -18.64 -21.05
N GLN A 2 6.06 -17.98 -19.94
CA GLN A 2 6.08 -18.68 -18.65
C GLN A 2 4.62 -18.93 -18.24
N ASP A 3 4.30 -20.13 -17.76
CA ASP A 3 2.96 -20.40 -17.27
C ASP A 3 2.73 -19.67 -15.94
N LEU A 4 1.95 -18.58 -15.98
CA LEU A 4 1.68 -17.77 -14.79
C LEU A 4 0.89 -18.55 -13.74
N HIS A 5 0.07 -19.54 -14.11
CA HIS A 5 -0.66 -20.36 -13.14
C HIS A 5 0.27 -21.29 -12.35
N ALA A 6 1.41 -21.65 -12.92
CA ALA A 6 2.43 -22.44 -12.24
C ALA A 6 3.21 -21.62 -11.19
N ILE A 7 3.15 -20.28 -11.24
CA ILE A 7 3.91 -19.37 -10.36
C ILE A 7 2.98 -18.66 -9.38
N ILE A 8 1.89 -18.10 -9.89
CA ILE A 8 0.84 -17.45 -9.11
C ILE A 8 -0.11 -18.54 -8.62
N THR A 9 0.33 -19.25 -7.60
CA THR A 9 -0.38 -20.39 -7.03
C THR A 9 -1.24 -19.96 -5.82
N PRO A 10 -2.30 -20.72 -5.49
CA PRO A 10 -3.04 -20.50 -4.24
C PRO A 10 -2.14 -20.48 -3.00
N SER A 11 -1.07 -21.29 -2.99
CA SER A 11 -0.09 -21.33 -1.89
C SER A 11 0.73 -20.05 -1.78
N LEU A 12 1.16 -19.46 -2.90
CA LEU A 12 1.84 -18.16 -2.90
C LEU A 12 0.91 -17.06 -2.37
N LEU A 13 -0.33 -17.00 -2.87
CA LEU A 13 -1.31 -16.00 -2.43
C LEU A 13 -1.62 -16.13 -0.94
N HIS A 14 -1.83 -17.35 -0.45
CA HIS A 14 -2.04 -17.59 0.98
C HIS A 14 -0.82 -17.18 1.81
N ARG A 15 0.41 -17.43 1.35
CA ARG A 15 1.63 -17.00 2.06
C ARG A 15 1.71 -15.47 2.17
N LEU A 16 1.46 -14.74 1.07
CA LEU A 16 1.45 -13.27 1.09
C LEU A 16 0.40 -12.72 2.06
N TYR A 17 -0.81 -13.30 2.05
CA TYR A 17 -1.85 -12.96 3.01
C TYR A 17 -1.41 -13.22 4.46
N ARG A 18 -0.86 -14.41 4.75
CA ARG A 18 -0.40 -14.78 6.09
C ARG A 18 0.84 -14.02 6.53
N ALA A 19 1.62 -13.46 5.62
CA ALA A 19 2.74 -12.61 5.97
C ALA A 19 2.28 -11.18 6.29
N ARG A 20 1.33 -10.63 5.52
CA ARG A 20 0.84 -9.26 5.71
C ARG A 20 -0.15 -9.11 6.87
N VAL A 21 -0.88 -10.17 7.21
CA VAL A 21 -1.77 -10.19 8.38
C VAL A 21 -1.43 -11.45 9.21
N PRO A 22 -0.33 -11.39 9.98
CA PRO A 22 0.33 -12.58 10.54
C PRO A 22 -0.44 -13.25 11.66
N TRP A 23 -1.40 -12.55 12.25
CA TRP A 23 -2.16 -13.06 13.39
C TRP A 23 -3.13 -14.20 13.01
N PRO A 24 -3.42 -15.13 13.92
CA PRO A 24 -4.57 -16.02 13.79
C PRO A 24 -5.88 -15.24 13.66
N LEU A 25 -6.90 -15.81 13.00
CA LEU A 25 -8.22 -15.17 12.85
C LEU A 25 -8.84 -14.80 14.21
N THR A 26 -8.64 -15.65 15.22
CA THR A 26 -9.17 -15.49 16.58
C THR A 26 -8.32 -14.59 17.47
N HIS A 27 -7.24 -13.99 16.95
CA HIS A 27 -6.38 -13.09 17.72
C HIS A 27 -7.01 -11.72 17.88
N HIS A 28 -6.99 -11.19 19.10
CA HIS A 28 -7.39 -9.80 19.36
C HIS A 28 -6.18 -8.90 19.14
N VAL A 29 -6.04 -8.38 17.91
CA VAL A 29 -4.94 -7.50 17.52
C VAL A 29 -4.97 -6.24 18.39
N SER A 30 -3.85 -5.91 19.03
CA SER A 30 -3.67 -4.66 19.76
C SER A 30 -3.41 -3.50 18.81
N GLY A 31 -3.60 -2.25 19.29
CA GLY A 31 -3.26 -1.09 18.46
C GLY A 31 -1.77 -1.02 18.18
N LYS A 32 -0.92 -1.40 19.14
CA LYS A 32 0.53 -1.47 18.94
C LYS A 32 0.93 -2.45 17.85
N GLU A 33 0.31 -3.65 17.82
CA GLU A 33 0.53 -4.63 16.75
C GLU A 33 0.10 -4.08 15.39
N LEU A 34 -1.08 -3.44 15.28
CA LEU A 34 -1.52 -2.82 14.03
C LEU A 34 -0.51 -1.78 13.52
N ILE A 35 -0.08 -0.87 14.42
CA ILE A 35 0.84 0.21 14.07
C ILE A 35 2.21 -0.34 13.66
N ALA A 36 2.75 -1.29 14.44
CA ALA A 36 4.03 -1.92 14.11
C ALA A 36 3.97 -2.67 12.77
N GLU A 37 2.92 -3.44 12.51
CA GLU A 37 2.82 -4.23 11.28
C GLU A 37 2.72 -3.35 10.03
N PHE A 38 1.91 -2.29 10.07
CA PHE A 38 1.57 -1.53 8.86
C PHE A 38 2.42 -0.28 8.65
N PHE A 39 3.10 0.22 9.68
CA PHE A 39 3.86 1.47 9.61
C PHE A 39 5.35 1.31 9.99
N SER A 40 5.83 0.12 10.36
CA SER A 40 7.26 -0.10 10.65
C SER A 40 7.97 -0.93 9.57
N ALA A 41 9.27 -1.18 9.79
CA ALA A 41 10.09 -2.07 8.97
C ALA A 41 9.60 -3.52 9.05
N ASP A 42 8.60 -3.87 8.25
CA ASP A 42 8.03 -5.21 8.19
C ASP A 42 8.94 -6.18 7.43
N SER A 43 9.94 -6.69 8.14
CA SER A 43 10.86 -7.71 7.62
C SER A 43 10.14 -9.01 7.22
N SER A 44 9.04 -9.36 7.89
CA SER A 44 8.33 -10.62 7.68
C SER A 44 7.56 -10.65 6.37
N PHE A 45 6.84 -9.56 6.05
CA PHE A 45 6.22 -9.41 4.74
C PHE A 45 7.26 -9.21 3.65
N THR A 46 8.36 -8.51 3.93
CA THR A 46 9.44 -8.33 2.95
C THR A 46 10.01 -9.68 2.48
N ASP A 47 10.22 -10.64 3.39
CA ASP A 47 10.68 -11.99 3.04
C ASP A 47 9.65 -12.73 2.18
N ALA A 48 8.37 -12.69 2.54
CA ALA A 48 7.31 -13.31 1.75
C ALA A 48 7.14 -12.65 0.38
N ALA A 49 7.28 -11.32 0.30
CA ALA A 49 7.26 -10.57 -0.95
C ALA A 49 8.45 -10.96 -1.83
N GLN A 50 9.62 -11.21 -1.25
CA GLN A 50 10.81 -11.64 -2.01
C GLN A 50 10.58 -12.97 -2.72
N GLU A 51 9.79 -13.88 -2.14
CA GLU A 51 9.36 -15.12 -2.81
C GLU A 51 8.40 -14.88 -3.98
N ALA A 52 7.64 -13.78 -3.95
CA ALA A 52 6.74 -13.38 -5.03
C ALA A 52 7.47 -12.71 -6.21
N TRP A 53 8.76 -12.38 -6.06
CA TRP A 53 9.57 -11.74 -7.10
C TRP A 53 9.52 -12.43 -8.47
N PRO A 54 9.60 -13.78 -8.59
CA PRO A 54 9.46 -14.45 -9.88
C PRO A 54 8.10 -14.21 -10.55
N ALA A 55 7.01 -14.13 -9.77
CA ALA A 55 5.68 -13.83 -10.30
C ALA A 55 5.61 -12.39 -10.83
N LEU A 56 6.12 -11.42 -10.06
CA LEU A 56 6.16 -10.01 -10.45
C LEU A 56 6.96 -9.82 -11.75
N LYS A 57 8.13 -10.47 -11.86
CA LYS A 57 8.94 -10.45 -13.09
C LYS A 57 8.26 -11.14 -14.27
N ALA A 58 7.56 -12.25 -14.04
CA ALA A 58 6.85 -12.94 -15.11
C ALA A 58 5.69 -12.09 -15.64
N LEU A 59 4.92 -11.45 -14.75
CA LEU A 59 3.84 -10.53 -15.11
C LEU A 59 4.37 -9.34 -15.93
N SER A 60 5.39 -8.64 -15.42
CA SER A 60 5.95 -7.47 -16.11
C SER A 60 6.52 -7.82 -17.48
N LYS A 61 7.23 -8.95 -17.60
CA LYS A 61 7.80 -9.43 -18.87
C LYS A 61 6.73 -9.87 -19.87
N GLN A 62 5.67 -10.55 -19.42
CA GLN A 62 4.67 -11.12 -20.31
C GLN A 62 3.74 -10.05 -20.90
N TYR A 63 3.39 -9.03 -20.10
CA TYR A 63 2.43 -8.01 -20.51
C TYR A 63 3.08 -6.70 -20.96
N GLY A 64 4.30 -6.41 -20.51
CA GLY A 64 4.96 -5.14 -20.79
C GLY A 64 4.24 -3.94 -20.14
N PRO A 65 4.72 -2.71 -20.36
CA PRO A 65 4.20 -1.51 -19.70
C PRO A 65 2.78 -1.10 -20.16
N ASP A 66 2.32 -1.59 -21.31
CA ASP A 66 1.10 -1.11 -21.97
C ASP A 66 -0.14 -1.98 -21.73
N LYS A 67 0.03 -3.21 -21.26
CA LYS A 67 -1.07 -4.16 -21.07
C LYS A 67 -1.21 -4.54 -19.60
N VAL A 68 -2.44 -4.67 -19.16
CA VAL A 68 -2.78 -5.11 -17.81
C VAL A 68 -3.54 -6.43 -17.91
N PRO A 69 -3.08 -7.51 -17.26
CA PRO A 69 -3.77 -8.80 -17.25
C PRO A 69 -5.09 -8.79 -16.47
N ASP A 70 -5.98 -9.71 -16.81
CA ASP A 70 -7.08 -10.10 -15.93
C ASP A 70 -6.53 -10.98 -14.79
N MET A 71 -6.42 -10.37 -13.61
CA MET A 71 -5.91 -11.06 -12.41
C MET A 71 -6.96 -11.96 -11.75
N THR A 72 -8.23 -11.89 -12.17
CA THR A 72 -9.31 -12.71 -11.59
C THR A 72 -9.20 -14.19 -11.99
N ALA A 73 -8.52 -14.48 -13.10
CA ALA A 73 -8.28 -15.84 -13.58
C ALA A 73 -7.48 -16.71 -12.57
N PHE A 74 -6.72 -16.09 -11.68
CA PHE A 74 -5.93 -16.78 -10.64
C PHE A 74 -6.68 -16.98 -9.32
N LEU A 75 -7.94 -16.52 -9.24
CA LEU A 75 -8.76 -16.63 -8.04
C LEU A 75 -9.81 -17.73 -8.19
N PRO A 76 -10.21 -18.38 -7.09
CA PRO A 76 -11.36 -19.27 -7.12
C PRO A 76 -12.65 -18.46 -7.33
N PRO A 77 -13.79 -19.11 -7.63
CA PRO A 77 -15.08 -18.44 -7.71
C PRO A 77 -15.41 -17.65 -6.43
N PRO A 78 -16.08 -16.49 -6.49
CA PRO A 78 -16.38 -15.67 -5.31
C PRO A 78 -17.14 -16.39 -4.18
N ALA A 79 -17.93 -17.42 -4.52
CA ALA A 79 -18.65 -18.22 -3.54
C ALA A 79 -17.74 -19.21 -2.77
N ASP A 80 -16.52 -19.47 -3.24
CA ASP A 80 -15.57 -20.36 -2.58
C ASP A 80 -15.16 -19.79 -1.21
N PRO A 81 -15.17 -20.59 -0.12
CA PRO A 81 -14.72 -20.16 1.20
C PRO A 81 -13.27 -19.63 1.24
N LYS A 82 -12.40 -20.10 0.35
CA LYS A 82 -10.99 -19.69 0.23
C LYS A 82 -10.81 -18.37 -0.55
N PHE A 83 -11.86 -17.89 -1.23
CA PHE A 83 -11.80 -16.67 -2.04
C PHE A 83 -11.28 -15.44 -1.28
N PRO A 84 -11.73 -15.12 -0.04
CA PRO A 84 -11.29 -13.90 0.66
C PRO A 84 -9.79 -13.84 0.89
N GLU A 85 -9.17 -14.95 1.31
CA GLU A 85 -7.73 -15.01 1.56
C GLU A 85 -6.92 -14.94 0.28
N GLN A 86 -7.35 -15.66 -0.76
CA GLN A 86 -6.64 -15.62 -2.04
C GLN A 86 -6.80 -14.26 -2.73
N ALA A 87 -7.98 -13.62 -2.60
CA ALA A 87 -8.21 -12.26 -3.03
C ALA A 87 -7.31 -11.27 -2.27
N PHE A 88 -7.13 -11.45 -0.96
CA PHE A 88 -6.21 -10.65 -0.17
C PHE A 88 -4.76 -10.87 -0.61
N GLY A 89 -4.34 -12.13 -0.77
CA GLY A 89 -3.01 -12.48 -1.25
C GLY A 89 -2.70 -11.90 -2.62
N MET A 90 -3.69 -11.86 -3.52
CA MET A 90 -3.57 -11.23 -4.83
C MET A 90 -3.47 -9.71 -4.72
N HIS A 91 -4.27 -9.09 -3.85
CA HIS A 91 -4.12 -7.66 -3.53
C HIS A 91 -2.70 -7.37 -2.99
N ALA A 92 -2.20 -8.15 -2.04
CA ALA A 92 -0.86 -7.98 -1.48
C ALA A 92 0.23 -8.18 -2.54
N LEU A 93 0.06 -9.14 -3.47
CA LEU A 93 0.98 -9.34 -4.60
C LEU A 93 1.05 -8.10 -5.51
N LEU A 94 -0.09 -7.47 -5.79
CA LEU A 94 -0.17 -6.39 -6.77
C LEU A 94 0.04 -4.99 -6.17
N ASP A 95 -0.23 -4.79 -4.89
CA ASP A 95 -0.17 -3.47 -4.27
C ASP A 95 0.97 -3.39 -3.25
N GLN A 96 1.01 -4.30 -2.28
CA GLN A 96 1.94 -4.23 -1.16
C GLN A 96 3.37 -4.70 -1.53
N ALA A 97 3.50 -5.83 -2.24
CA ALA A 97 4.80 -6.39 -2.60
C ALA A 97 5.66 -5.43 -3.47
N PRO A 98 5.12 -4.74 -4.50
CA PRO A 98 5.88 -3.72 -5.24
C PRO A 98 6.45 -2.62 -4.35
N ARG A 99 5.70 -2.16 -3.34
CA ARG A 99 6.13 -1.06 -2.45
C ARG A 99 7.31 -1.45 -1.57
N VAL A 100 7.40 -2.71 -1.15
CA VAL A 100 8.53 -3.18 -0.33
C VAL A 100 9.72 -3.66 -1.18
N LEU A 101 9.50 -4.19 -2.38
CA LEU A 101 10.56 -4.78 -3.20
C LEU A 101 11.18 -3.80 -4.21
N PHE A 102 10.39 -2.90 -4.79
CA PHE A 102 10.84 -2.11 -5.92
C PHE A 102 11.63 -0.90 -5.44
N ARG A 103 12.88 -0.82 -5.89
CA ARG A 103 13.83 0.22 -5.53
C ARG A 103 14.57 0.69 -6.77
N GLY A 104 15.11 1.91 -6.72
CA GLY A 104 15.73 2.53 -7.88
C GLY A 104 14.77 2.55 -9.07
N ILE A 105 15.25 2.22 -10.26
CA ILE A 105 14.44 2.24 -11.48
C ILE A 105 13.29 1.21 -11.48
N ASP A 106 13.38 0.14 -10.67
CA ASP A 106 12.30 -0.83 -10.57
C ASP A 106 11.03 -0.20 -9.95
N ALA A 107 11.16 0.87 -9.16
CA ALA A 107 10.02 1.57 -8.54
C ALA A 107 9.02 2.13 -9.58
N ARG A 108 9.46 2.33 -10.83
CA ARG A 108 8.59 2.72 -11.95
C ARG A 108 7.53 1.66 -12.26
N TRP A 109 7.79 0.40 -11.93
CA TRP A 109 6.80 -0.67 -12.08
C TRP A 109 5.68 -0.60 -11.04
N THR A 110 5.84 0.13 -9.94
CA THR A 110 4.79 0.24 -8.90
C THR A 110 3.50 0.80 -9.48
N SER A 111 3.54 1.86 -10.30
CA SER A 111 2.33 2.41 -10.93
C SER A 111 1.72 1.48 -11.99
N TRP A 112 2.53 0.62 -12.62
CA TRP A 112 2.00 -0.43 -13.49
C TRP A 112 1.21 -1.47 -12.69
N PHE A 113 1.78 -1.93 -11.57
CA PHE A 113 1.14 -2.89 -10.67
C PHE A 113 -0.07 -2.31 -9.96
N ASP A 114 -0.04 -1.01 -9.65
CA ASP A 114 -1.22 -0.26 -9.28
C ASP A 114 -2.27 -0.49 -10.38
N ARG A 115 -2.06 -0.14 -11.65
CA ARG A 115 -3.09 -0.33 -12.70
C ARG A 115 -3.65 -1.76 -12.75
N ALA A 116 -2.82 -2.79 -12.54
CA ALA A 116 -3.28 -4.16 -12.37
C ALA A 116 -4.21 -4.36 -11.17
N ALA A 117 -3.81 -3.90 -9.98
CA ALA A 117 -4.68 -3.93 -8.81
C ALA A 117 -6.01 -3.18 -9.04
N ARG A 118 -6.05 -2.09 -9.81
CA ARG A 118 -7.32 -1.39 -10.09
C ARG A 118 -8.32 -2.26 -10.85
N THR A 119 -7.86 -3.01 -11.85
CA THR A 119 -8.74 -3.94 -12.59
C THR A 119 -9.35 -4.99 -11.67
N LEU A 120 -8.55 -5.53 -10.74
CA LEU A 120 -8.99 -6.47 -9.72
C LEU A 120 -10.04 -5.85 -8.78
N TYR A 121 -9.87 -4.58 -8.39
CA TYR A 121 -10.83 -3.87 -7.54
C TYR A 121 -12.12 -3.55 -8.26
N THR A 122 -12.08 -3.19 -9.54
CA THR A 122 -13.29 -3.04 -10.36
C THR A 122 -14.10 -4.34 -10.34
N TYR A 123 -13.44 -5.49 -10.48
CA TYR A 123 -14.10 -6.79 -10.32
C TYR A 123 -14.70 -6.97 -8.92
N PHE A 124 -13.94 -6.73 -7.85
CA PHE A 124 -14.46 -6.87 -6.48
C PHE A 124 -15.66 -5.97 -6.20
N TYR A 125 -15.66 -4.72 -6.67
CA TYR A 125 -16.81 -3.82 -6.50
C TYR A 125 -18.04 -4.26 -7.32
N GLY A 126 -17.82 -4.92 -8.45
CA GLY A 126 -18.88 -5.54 -9.25
C GLY A 126 -19.53 -6.78 -8.60
N LEU A 127 -18.91 -7.36 -7.57
CA LEU A 127 -19.51 -8.48 -6.84
C LEU A 127 -20.70 -8.03 -5.97
N PRO A 128 -21.70 -8.91 -5.78
CA PRO A 128 -22.70 -8.73 -4.72
C PRO A 128 -22.01 -8.43 -3.39
N ARG A 129 -22.57 -7.49 -2.60
CA ARG A 129 -21.91 -6.96 -1.39
C ARG A 129 -21.44 -8.07 -0.44
N GLN A 130 -22.24 -9.11 -0.25
CA GLN A 130 -21.93 -10.28 0.59
C GLN A 130 -20.76 -11.15 0.07
N LEU A 131 -20.44 -11.05 -1.22
CA LEU A 131 -19.35 -11.81 -1.84
C LEU A 131 -18.03 -11.03 -1.91
N ARG A 132 -18.03 -9.73 -1.62
CA ARG A 132 -16.80 -8.92 -1.60
C ARG A 132 -15.82 -9.45 -0.55
N PRO A 133 -14.51 -9.51 -0.85
CA PRO A 133 -13.55 -10.25 -0.01
C PRO A 133 -13.34 -9.63 1.38
N TRP A 134 -13.62 -8.34 1.54
CA TRP A 134 -13.52 -7.62 2.81
C TRP A 134 -14.82 -7.58 3.63
N THR A 135 -15.92 -8.15 3.14
CA THR A 135 -17.21 -8.03 3.85
C THR A 135 -17.17 -8.79 5.17
N ARG A 136 -17.55 -8.12 6.26
CA ARG A 136 -17.50 -8.64 7.65
C ARG A 136 -18.05 -10.06 7.79
N GLY A 137 -19.23 -10.33 7.24
CA GLY A 137 -19.87 -11.65 7.33
C GLY A 137 -19.04 -12.81 6.80
N ARG A 138 -18.11 -12.58 5.86
CA ARG A 138 -17.21 -13.62 5.33
C ARG A 138 -16.10 -13.99 6.32
N TRP A 139 -15.73 -13.05 7.18
CA TRP A 139 -14.71 -13.22 8.21
C TRP A 139 -15.33 -13.72 9.52
N ASP A 140 -16.55 -13.27 9.84
CA ASP A 140 -17.35 -13.81 10.95
C ASP A 140 -17.59 -15.32 10.81
N ALA A 141 -17.93 -15.79 9.59
CA ALA A 141 -18.16 -17.21 9.30
C ALA A 141 -16.90 -18.10 9.50
N ARG A 142 -15.76 -17.49 9.83
CA ARG A 142 -14.46 -18.12 10.05
C ARG A 142 -13.86 -17.76 11.41
N ASP A 143 -14.72 -17.29 12.33
CA ASP A 143 -14.37 -16.93 13.70
C ASP A 143 -13.33 -15.79 13.82
N ALA A 144 -13.27 -14.89 12.83
CA ALA A 144 -12.37 -13.76 12.89
C ALA A 144 -12.82 -12.71 13.93
N THR A 145 -11.87 -12.23 14.74
CA THR A 145 -12.13 -11.13 15.68
C THR A 145 -12.50 -9.84 14.95
N PHE A 146 -13.06 -8.88 15.69
CA PHE A 146 -13.38 -7.56 15.14
C PHE A 146 -12.12 -6.87 14.63
N GLU A 147 -11.07 -6.88 15.44
CA GLU A 147 -9.78 -6.26 15.19
C GLU A 147 -9.11 -6.84 13.94
N TYR A 148 -9.07 -8.16 13.83
CA TYR A 148 -8.52 -8.86 12.68
C TYR A 148 -9.16 -8.41 11.37
N TRP A 149 -10.50 -8.36 11.34
CA TRP A 149 -11.23 -7.94 10.15
C TRP A 149 -10.99 -6.46 9.80
N ILE A 150 -10.87 -5.57 10.79
CA ILE A 150 -10.54 -4.17 10.53
C ILE A 150 -9.18 -4.08 9.83
N CYS A 151 -8.16 -4.79 10.32
CA CYS A 151 -6.85 -4.85 9.66
C CYS A 151 -6.97 -5.29 8.18
N VAL A 152 -7.68 -6.39 7.92
CA VAL A 152 -7.90 -6.88 6.55
C VAL A 152 -8.65 -5.87 5.68
N ALA A 153 -9.73 -5.30 6.21
CA ALA A 153 -10.59 -4.41 5.44
C ALA A 153 -9.93 -3.05 5.15
N SER A 154 -9.07 -2.56 6.05
CA SER A 154 -8.23 -1.37 5.88
C SER A 154 -7.12 -1.60 4.85
N GLU A 155 -6.45 -2.74 4.87
CA GLU A 155 -5.42 -3.06 3.85
C GLU A 155 -6.02 -3.10 2.44
N PHE A 156 -7.22 -3.69 2.28
CA PHE A 156 -7.94 -3.56 1.01
C PHE A 156 -8.26 -2.09 0.66
N ASN A 157 -8.41 -1.18 1.62
CA ASN A 157 -8.66 0.23 1.33
C ASN A 157 -7.43 0.95 0.76
N ALA A 158 -6.23 0.60 1.25
CA ALA A 158 -4.96 1.23 0.88
C ALA A 158 -4.75 1.29 -0.64
N SER A 159 -5.11 0.23 -1.38
CA SER A 159 -5.00 0.22 -2.86
C SER A 159 -5.77 1.33 -3.57
N MET A 160 -6.87 1.82 -2.98
CA MET A 160 -7.62 2.96 -3.52
C MET A 160 -6.97 4.28 -3.11
N ALA A 161 -6.52 4.37 -1.85
CA ALA A 161 -5.76 5.53 -1.35
C ALA A 161 -4.48 5.76 -2.15
N HIS A 162 -3.84 4.71 -2.69
CA HIS A 162 -2.63 4.84 -3.50
C HIS A 162 -2.83 5.38 -4.93
N ARG A 163 -4.06 5.74 -5.32
CA ARG A 163 -4.40 6.09 -6.70
C ARG A 163 -4.38 7.58 -6.96
N GLU A 164 -3.81 7.94 -8.10
CA GLU A 164 -3.80 9.32 -8.60
C GLU A 164 -5.11 9.66 -9.35
N THR A 165 -6.27 9.31 -8.79
CA THR A 165 -7.56 9.75 -9.33
C THR A 165 -8.53 10.16 -8.23
N VAL A 166 -9.24 11.26 -8.45
CA VAL A 166 -10.24 11.79 -7.50
C VAL A 166 -11.30 10.74 -7.17
N GLY A 167 -11.81 10.03 -8.17
CA GLY A 167 -12.85 9.01 -7.95
C GLY A 167 -12.37 7.83 -7.07
N ASP A 168 -11.12 7.41 -7.19
CA ASP A 168 -10.56 6.37 -6.32
C ASP A 168 -10.37 6.89 -4.87
N GLN A 169 -9.99 8.16 -4.71
CA GLN A 169 -9.90 8.81 -3.39
C GLN A 169 -11.28 8.95 -2.72
N GLU A 170 -12.32 9.30 -3.48
CA GLU A 170 -13.70 9.35 -2.97
C GLU A 170 -14.18 7.97 -2.52
N LEU A 171 -13.89 6.92 -3.30
CA LEU A 171 -14.21 5.54 -2.92
C LEU A 171 -13.46 5.11 -1.66
N SER A 172 -12.19 5.48 -1.54
CA SER A 172 -11.40 5.28 -0.32
C SER A 172 -12.08 5.96 0.88
N ALA A 173 -12.42 7.24 0.78
CA ALA A 173 -13.05 7.99 1.87
C ALA A 173 -14.41 7.40 2.31
N ILE A 174 -15.25 6.96 1.37
CA ILE A 174 -16.52 6.27 1.68
C ILE A 174 -16.25 5.00 2.48
N ARG A 175 -15.28 4.21 2.05
CA ARG A 175 -14.91 2.94 2.67
C ARG A 175 -14.31 3.14 4.06
N THR A 176 -13.40 4.10 4.19
CA THR A 176 -12.83 4.53 5.46
C THR A 176 -13.93 4.95 6.44
N GLU A 177 -14.96 5.66 5.97
CA GLU A 177 -16.11 6.03 6.80
C GLU A 177 -16.97 4.83 7.24
N GLU A 178 -17.16 3.82 6.39
CA GLU A 178 -17.81 2.57 6.81
C GLU A 178 -17.04 1.86 7.93
N LEU A 179 -15.70 1.76 7.79
CA LEU A 179 -14.83 1.12 8.80
C LEU A 179 -14.80 1.93 10.10
N ARG A 180 -14.68 3.25 10.00
CA ARG A 180 -14.73 4.17 11.14
C ARG A 180 -16.03 4.00 11.93
N ARG A 181 -17.18 3.96 11.26
CA ARG A 181 -18.48 3.71 11.93
C ARG A 181 -18.52 2.37 12.63
N ALA A 182 -17.94 1.32 12.03
CA ALA A 182 -17.85 0.01 12.65
C ALA A 182 -17.02 0.06 13.94
N VAL A 183 -15.85 0.72 13.93
CA VAL A 183 -14.99 0.88 15.11
C VAL A 183 -15.69 1.70 16.21
N VAL A 184 -16.34 2.81 15.84
CA VAL A 184 -17.13 3.63 16.77
C VAL A 184 -18.23 2.81 17.43
N CYS A 185 -18.96 2.01 16.65
CA CYS A 185 -20.04 1.17 17.16
C CYS A 185 -19.52 0.08 18.10
N HIS A 186 -18.45 -0.61 17.71
CA HIS A 186 -17.87 -1.72 18.46
C HIS A 186 -17.30 -1.27 19.81
N TYR A 187 -16.44 -0.24 19.81
CA TYR A 187 -15.77 0.22 21.04
C TYR A 187 -16.56 1.26 21.82
N ARG A 188 -17.64 1.82 21.24
CA ARG A 188 -18.38 2.96 21.79
C ARG A 188 -17.46 4.16 22.07
N ARG A 189 -16.44 4.33 21.23
CA ARG A 189 -15.45 5.42 21.27
C ARG A 189 -15.64 6.31 20.07
N ARG A 190 -15.35 7.60 20.22
CA ARG A 190 -15.39 8.56 19.11
C ARG A 190 -14.03 8.63 18.45
N ASP A 191 -14.03 8.90 17.15
CA ASP A 191 -12.83 9.25 16.40
C ASP A 191 -12.38 10.66 16.82
N PRO A 192 -11.16 10.84 17.37
CA PRO A 192 -10.63 12.16 17.72
C PRO A 192 -10.36 13.04 16.49
N GLY A 193 -10.27 12.46 15.29
CA GLY A 193 -10.24 13.14 14.00
C GLY A 193 -11.60 13.64 13.50
N ARG A 194 -12.62 13.70 14.37
CA ARG A 194 -13.95 14.24 14.08
C ARG A 194 -14.34 15.38 15.02
N PRO A 195 -15.30 16.24 14.63
CA PRO A 195 -15.77 17.32 15.50
C PRO A 195 -16.20 16.80 16.87
N ALA A 196 -15.74 17.45 17.93
CA ALA A 196 -16.12 17.11 19.30
C ALA A 196 -17.58 17.53 19.59
N ARG A 197 -18.12 17.12 20.75
CA ARG A 197 -19.51 17.44 21.14
C ARG A 197 -19.76 18.93 21.32
N ASP A 198 -18.72 19.68 21.67
CA ASP A 198 -18.74 21.13 21.82
C ASP A 198 -18.58 21.88 20.49
N GLY A 199 -18.47 21.15 19.38
CA GLY A 199 -18.29 21.72 18.04
C GLY A 199 -16.84 22.06 17.69
N SER A 200 -15.87 21.81 18.58
CA SER A 200 -14.46 21.98 18.22
C SER A 200 -14.06 21.03 17.09
N LEU A 201 -13.38 21.57 16.09
CA LEU A 201 -12.94 20.83 14.90
C LEU A 201 -11.50 20.36 15.10
N PRO A 202 -11.18 19.11 14.74
CA PRO A 202 -9.79 18.70 14.61
C PRO A 202 -9.12 19.53 13.51
N PRO A 203 -7.78 19.68 13.53
CA PRO A 203 -7.06 20.29 12.42
C PRO A 203 -7.45 19.62 11.10
N PRO A 204 -7.82 20.40 10.07
CA PRO A 204 -8.16 19.84 8.76
C PRO A 204 -6.94 19.13 8.16
N LEU A 205 -7.19 18.14 7.31
CA LEU A 205 -6.14 17.53 6.51
C LEU A 205 -5.84 18.43 5.31
N ASP A 206 -4.56 18.59 5.03
CA ASP A 206 -4.00 19.32 3.90
C ASP A 206 -3.01 18.44 3.13
N GLU A 207 -2.38 19.00 2.10
CA GLU A 207 -1.43 18.27 1.26
C GLU A 207 -0.13 17.84 1.97
N TYR A 208 0.14 18.31 3.19
CA TYR A 208 1.31 17.91 3.98
C TYR A 208 0.98 16.83 5.02
N SER A 209 -0.29 16.75 5.40
CA SER A 209 -0.79 15.87 6.47
C SER A 209 -0.41 14.40 6.30
N LEU A 210 -0.36 13.86 5.07
CA LEU A 210 0.07 12.47 4.86
C LEU A 210 1.51 12.27 5.32
N VAL A 211 2.41 13.14 4.85
CA VAL A 211 3.84 13.08 5.16
C VAL A 211 4.02 13.24 6.66
N ASP A 212 3.40 14.26 7.26
CA ASP A 212 3.51 14.52 8.70
C ASP A 212 3.05 13.34 9.55
N LEU A 213 1.92 12.72 9.19
CA LEU A 213 1.38 11.58 9.94
C LEU A 213 2.31 10.36 9.90
N VAL A 214 2.88 10.04 8.72
CA VAL A 214 3.70 8.82 8.56
C VAL A 214 5.12 9.01 9.07
N THR A 215 5.69 10.21 9.00
CA THR A 215 7.07 10.48 9.47
C THR A 215 7.14 10.67 10.98
N HIS A 216 6.07 11.16 11.62
CA HIS A 216 6.03 11.43 13.07
C HIS A 216 5.17 10.43 13.86
N ILE A 217 4.87 9.26 13.27
CA ILE A 217 4.15 8.22 13.98
C ILE A 217 4.96 7.70 15.17
N ASP A 218 4.33 7.65 16.34
CA ASP A 218 4.92 7.06 17.54
C ASP A 218 4.73 5.53 17.53
N LEU A 219 5.76 4.80 17.10
CA LEU A 219 5.76 3.34 17.06
C LEU A 219 5.85 2.69 18.46
N ASP A 220 6.33 3.42 19.46
CA ASP A 220 6.56 2.89 20.81
C ASP A 220 5.35 3.05 21.73
N ARG A 221 4.47 4.01 21.42
CA ARG A 221 3.20 4.23 22.12
C ARG A 221 2.40 2.93 22.24
N ASP A 222 1.83 2.73 23.42
CA ASP A 222 0.88 1.66 23.65
C ASP A 222 -0.51 2.09 23.15
N TRP A 223 -0.77 1.87 21.86
CA TRP A 223 -2.01 2.29 21.22
C TRP A 223 -3.19 1.38 21.62
N PRO A 224 -4.30 1.93 22.15
CA PRO A 224 -5.58 1.23 22.12
C PRO A 224 -5.98 0.96 20.67
N PHE A 225 -6.54 -0.23 20.39
CA PHE A 225 -6.84 -0.63 19.00
C PHE A 225 -7.70 0.39 18.24
N HIS A 226 -8.76 0.91 18.86
CA HIS A 226 -9.63 1.91 18.21
C HIS A 226 -8.89 3.20 17.85
N GLU A 227 -7.90 3.64 18.67
CA GLU A 227 -7.09 4.82 18.36
C GLU A 227 -6.13 4.55 17.19
N ALA A 228 -5.50 3.38 17.17
CA ALA A 228 -4.66 2.94 16.04
C ALA A 228 -5.47 2.83 14.74
N ALA A 229 -6.68 2.28 14.81
CA ALA A 229 -7.58 2.19 13.67
C ALA A 229 -7.98 3.59 13.17
N PHE A 230 -8.38 4.51 14.06
CA PHE A 230 -8.69 5.89 13.67
C PHE A 230 -7.50 6.64 13.09
N PHE A 231 -6.28 6.40 13.61
CA PHE A 231 -5.06 6.93 13.02
C PHE A 231 -4.85 6.41 11.59
N SER A 232 -4.96 5.10 11.38
CA SER A 232 -4.84 4.48 10.04
C SER A 232 -5.87 5.05 9.06
N PHE A 233 -7.13 5.23 9.48
CA PHE A 233 -8.15 5.88 8.66
C PHE A 233 -7.82 7.34 8.32
N ARG A 234 -7.18 8.06 9.25
CA ARG A 234 -6.72 9.44 9.02
C ARG A 234 -5.59 9.48 7.98
N VAL A 235 -4.70 8.48 7.97
CA VAL A 235 -3.66 8.33 6.95
C VAL A 235 -4.29 8.09 5.57
N ASP A 236 -5.29 7.21 5.47
CA ASP A 236 -6.03 6.99 4.21
C ASP A 236 -6.67 8.30 3.72
N ASP A 237 -7.36 9.03 4.60
CA ASP A 237 -8.00 10.30 4.26
C ASP A 237 -6.98 11.37 3.82
N ALA A 238 -5.75 11.34 4.36
CA ALA A 238 -4.69 12.32 4.07
C ALA A 238 -4.10 12.21 2.64
N HIS A 239 -4.44 11.16 1.89
CA HIS A 239 -4.10 11.07 0.47
C HIS A 239 -4.95 12.03 -0.39
N THR A 240 -6.19 12.32 0.04
CA THR A 240 -7.16 13.11 -0.75
C THR A 240 -6.71 14.55 -1.00
N PRO A 241 -6.19 15.31 -0.01
CA PRO A 241 -5.75 16.69 -0.25
C PRO A 241 -4.64 16.81 -1.30
N ILE A 242 -3.68 15.88 -1.31
CA ILE A 242 -2.59 15.86 -2.31
C ILE A 242 -3.17 15.71 -3.71
N ILE A 243 -4.05 14.72 -3.92
CA ILE A 243 -4.69 14.47 -5.22
C ILE A 243 -5.63 15.62 -5.59
N SER A 244 -6.32 16.23 -4.63
CA SER A 244 -7.22 17.36 -4.88
C SER A 244 -6.44 18.59 -5.36
N LYS A 245 -5.25 18.83 -4.82
CA LYS A 245 -4.39 19.96 -5.17
C LYS A 245 -3.64 19.74 -6.49
N PHE A 246 -3.00 18.59 -6.66
CA PHE A 246 -2.06 18.35 -7.75
C PHE A 246 -2.60 17.43 -8.85
N GLY A 247 -3.69 16.71 -8.60
CA GLY A 247 -4.23 15.67 -9.49
C GLY A 247 -3.42 14.38 -9.52
N ARG A 248 -2.29 14.33 -8.80
CA ARG A 248 -1.32 13.22 -8.75
C ARG A 248 -0.44 13.35 -7.50
N TYR A 249 0.44 12.38 -7.25
CA TYR A 249 1.45 12.46 -6.20
C TYR A 249 2.73 13.10 -6.73
N PRO A 250 3.12 14.30 -6.25
CA PRO A 250 4.31 14.99 -6.75
C PRO A 250 5.60 14.15 -6.61
N TYR A 251 5.74 13.42 -5.50
CA TYR A 251 6.88 12.53 -5.25
C TYR A 251 7.05 11.40 -6.28
N ARG A 252 6.00 11.07 -7.05
CA ARG A 252 6.09 10.08 -8.14
C ARG A 252 6.54 10.68 -9.47
N ASN A 253 6.66 12.00 -9.59
CA ASN A 253 6.97 12.64 -10.87
C ASN A 253 8.29 12.15 -11.47
N ALA A 254 9.36 12.11 -10.67
CA ALA A 254 10.67 11.67 -11.11
C ALA A 254 10.68 10.21 -11.60
N ILE A 255 10.03 9.29 -10.88
CA ILE A 255 10.01 7.86 -11.23
C ILE A 255 9.12 7.56 -12.44
N GLU A 256 8.05 8.35 -12.64
CA GLU A 256 7.18 8.26 -13.80
C GLU A 256 7.72 9.03 -15.02
N GLY A 257 8.78 9.84 -14.83
CA GLY A 257 9.35 10.70 -15.86
C GLY A 257 8.45 11.88 -16.25
N ARG A 258 7.67 12.39 -15.29
CA ARG A 258 6.80 13.56 -15.45
C ARG A 258 7.57 14.82 -15.08
N ASP A 259 7.30 15.91 -15.80
CA ASP A 259 7.74 17.24 -15.38
C ASP A 259 6.91 17.70 -14.17
N SER A 260 7.61 18.21 -13.15
CA SER A 260 6.99 18.83 -11.98
C SER A 260 6.65 20.30 -12.25
N THR A 261 5.49 20.75 -11.78
CA THR A 261 5.12 22.18 -11.76
C THR A 261 5.90 22.94 -10.67
N PRO A 262 5.92 24.28 -10.69
CA PRO A 262 6.54 25.06 -9.60
C PRO A 262 5.99 24.72 -8.21
N ASP A 263 4.67 24.58 -8.08
CA ASP A 263 3.99 24.26 -6.82
C ASP A 263 4.33 22.84 -6.35
N GLU A 264 4.44 21.88 -7.28
CA GLU A 264 4.86 20.50 -6.96
C GLU A 264 6.32 20.46 -6.49
N LEU A 265 7.21 21.24 -7.10
CA LEU A 265 8.61 21.35 -6.67
C LEU A 265 8.72 22.02 -5.29
N GLU A 266 7.88 23.01 -5.00
CA GLU A 266 7.80 23.60 -3.66
C GLU A 266 7.33 22.58 -2.62
N TRP A 267 6.26 21.83 -2.93
CA TRP A 267 5.78 20.76 -2.06
C TRP A 267 6.85 19.69 -1.81
N ILE A 268 7.59 19.25 -2.84
CA ILE A 268 8.69 18.28 -2.72
C ILE A 268 9.77 18.82 -1.77
N ARG A 269 10.18 20.09 -1.91
CA ARG A 269 11.17 20.71 -1.01
C ARG A 269 10.67 20.79 0.43
N ASN A 270 9.40 21.18 0.62
CA ASN A 270 8.80 21.34 1.94
C ASN A 270 8.57 20.01 2.66
N THR A 271 8.53 18.90 1.92
CA THR A 271 8.38 17.53 2.45
C THR A 271 9.71 16.78 2.53
N ASP A 272 10.84 17.51 2.44
CA ASP A 272 12.19 16.95 2.46
C ASP A 272 12.37 15.79 1.48
N HIS A 273 11.88 15.98 0.25
CA HIS A 273 11.97 14.99 -0.83
C HIS A 273 11.31 13.64 -0.49
N PHE A 274 10.24 13.65 0.31
CA PHE A 274 9.50 12.45 0.74
C PHE A 274 9.23 11.49 -0.44
N ALA A 275 9.84 10.31 -0.37
CA ALA A 275 9.70 9.22 -1.35
C ALA A 275 10.02 9.59 -2.82
N GLU A 276 10.70 10.72 -3.06
CA GLU A 276 11.13 11.09 -4.41
C GLU A 276 12.22 10.14 -4.90
N ALA A 277 12.22 9.85 -6.21
CA ALA A 277 13.28 9.04 -6.80
C ALA A 277 14.61 9.81 -6.87
N GLU A 278 15.69 9.11 -6.54
CA GLU A 278 17.06 9.62 -6.63
C GLU A 278 17.36 10.27 -8.01
N PRO A 279 18.15 11.36 -8.07
CA PRO A 279 18.44 12.08 -9.31
C PRO A 279 18.97 11.19 -10.44
N ASP A 280 19.80 10.19 -10.10
CA ASP A 280 20.37 9.24 -11.05
C ASP A 280 19.32 8.27 -11.62
N VAL A 281 18.36 7.87 -10.79
CA VAL A 281 17.21 7.06 -11.21
C VAL A 281 16.32 7.89 -12.12
N ALA A 282 15.99 9.12 -11.73
CA ALA A 282 15.18 10.04 -12.52
C ALA A 282 15.79 10.31 -13.90
N ARG A 283 17.12 10.51 -13.95
CA ARG A 283 17.86 10.66 -15.20
C ARG A 283 17.75 9.42 -16.08
N ARG A 284 17.89 8.23 -15.51
CA ARG A 284 17.75 6.98 -16.27
C ARG A 284 16.33 6.76 -16.78
N VAL A 285 15.31 7.09 -15.99
CA VAL A 285 13.90 7.05 -16.43
C VAL A 285 13.67 7.98 -17.63
N ARG A 286 14.22 9.20 -17.60
CA ARG A 286 14.16 10.12 -18.75
C ARG A 286 14.82 9.53 -20.00
N CYS A 287 16.02 8.96 -19.87
CA CYS A 287 16.69 8.29 -20.99
C CYS A 287 15.86 7.13 -21.56
N ASP A 288 15.22 6.32 -20.71
CA ASP A 288 14.32 5.26 -21.15
C ASP A 288 13.14 5.84 -21.97
N ILE A 289 12.50 6.91 -21.48
CA ILE A 289 11.38 7.56 -22.17
C ILE A 289 11.81 8.14 -23.52
N GLU A 290 12.93 8.86 -23.57
CA GLU A 290 13.48 9.44 -24.80
C GLU A 290 13.84 8.36 -25.83
N ALA A 291 14.34 7.21 -25.37
CA ALA A 291 14.66 6.07 -26.22
C ALA A 291 13.42 5.24 -26.62
N GLY A 292 12.24 5.54 -26.08
CA GLY A 292 11.03 4.73 -26.26
C GLY A 292 11.17 3.33 -25.65
N THR A 293 11.98 3.17 -24.62
CA THR A 293 12.24 1.92 -23.91
C THR A 293 11.66 1.95 -22.49
N TRP A 294 11.54 0.76 -21.91
CA TRP A 294 11.16 0.59 -20.52
C TRP A 294 12.05 -0.46 -19.90
N THR A 295 12.93 -0.06 -18.96
CA THR A 295 13.82 -1.00 -18.27
C THR A 295 13.01 -2.16 -17.68
N PRO A 296 13.29 -3.42 -18.07
CA PRO A 296 12.59 -4.57 -17.54
C PRO A 296 12.80 -4.70 -16.03
N LEU A 297 11.77 -5.17 -15.32
CA LEU A 297 11.81 -5.33 -13.88
C LEU A 297 12.98 -6.22 -13.44
N GLY A 298 13.85 -5.70 -12.57
CA GLY A 298 15.03 -6.37 -12.06
C GLY A 298 16.28 -6.23 -12.92
N GLU A 299 16.21 -5.55 -14.06
CA GLU A 299 17.35 -5.21 -14.93
C GLU A 299 17.89 -3.80 -14.65
N GLY A 300 17.34 -3.14 -13.62
CA GLY A 300 17.79 -1.87 -13.09
C GLY A 300 19.20 -1.86 -12.49
N LYS A 301 19.82 -3.03 -12.27
CA LYS A 301 21.14 -3.13 -11.64
C LYS A 301 22.26 -2.79 -12.64
N GLY A 302 22.61 -1.51 -12.71
CA GLY A 302 23.95 -1.10 -13.15
C GLY A 302 25.00 -1.63 -12.15
N LYS A 303 26.25 -1.80 -12.60
CA LYS A 303 27.38 -2.35 -11.84
C LYS A 303 27.59 -1.64 -10.49
N GLU A 304 26.97 -2.10 -9.41
CA GLU A 304 27.34 -1.78 -8.01
C GLU A 304 26.50 -2.65 -7.06
N ARG A 305 26.97 -3.87 -6.80
CA ARG A 305 26.71 -4.49 -5.50
C ARG A 305 27.77 -3.91 -4.56
N ALA A 306 27.47 -2.81 -3.88
CA ALA A 306 28.12 -2.57 -2.61
C ALA A 306 27.59 -3.64 -1.64
N GLU A 307 28.51 -4.36 -0.99
CA GLU A 307 28.18 -5.35 0.02
C GLU A 307 27.30 -4.75 1.13
N PRO A 308 26.45 -5.55 1.80
CA PRO A 308 25.70 -5.08 2.94
C PRO A 308 26.67 -4.62 4.03
N ALA A 309 26.53 -3.37 4.47
CA ALA A 309 27.34 -2.84 5.55
C ALA A 309 27.09 -3.65 6.85
N PRO A 310 28.11 -3.82 7.72
CA PRO A 310 27.96 -4.61 8.93
C PRO A 310 26.95 -3.96 9.88
N VAL A 311 26.19 -4.80 10.56
CA VAL A 311 25.18 -4.44 11.57
C VAL A 311 25.86 -3.68 12.72
N GLY A 312 25.79 -2.36 12.66
CA GLY A 312 26.18 -1.44 13.73
C GLY A 312 25.03 -0.49 14.00
N ARG A 313 24.55 -0.50 15.25
CA ARG A 313 23.44 0.29 15.83
C ARG A 313 23.20 1.64 15.14
N ILE A 314 22.06 1.76 14.45
CA ILE A 314 21.46 3.01 14.00
C ILE A 314 20.04 3.08 14.58
N SER A 315 19.63 4.30 14.93
CA SER A 315 18.37 4.70 15.55
C SER A 315 17.13 4.13 14.88
N SER A 316 16.06 3.99 15.66
CA SER A 316 14.74 3.45 15.32
C SER A 316 13.97 4.31 14.29
N ASP A 317 14.46 4.32 13.05
CA ASP A 317 13.84 4.99 11.92
C ASP A 317 12.78 4.11 11.24
N VAL A 318 11.59 4.69 11.14
CA VAL A 318 10.34 4.14 10.61
C VAL A 318 10.53 3.78 9.12
N SER A 319 10.69 2.49 8.83
CA SER A 319 10.67 2.02 7.44
C SER A 319 9.24 1.91 6.95
N LEU A 320 8.79 2.93 6.24
CA LEU A 320 7.84 2.79 5.15
C LEU A 320 8.61 2.93 3.84
N SER A 321 9.49 1.97 3.53
CA SER A 321 10.10 1.83 2.21
C SER A 321 10.64 3.12 1.56
N VAL A 322 11.37 3.95 2.30
CA VAL A 322 12.25 4.98 1.74
C VAL A 322 13.66 4.64 2.19
N ALA A 323 14.45 4.09 1.27
CA ALA A 323 15.87 3.86 1.48
C ALA A 323 16.62 5.13 1.05
N ILE A 324 17.10 5.93 2.01
CA ILE A 324 18.16 6.90 1.79
C ILE A 324 19.22 6.69 2.86
N ARG A 325 20.46 6.48 2.43
CA ARG A 325 21.65 6.55 3.27
C ARG A 325 22.13 8.00 3.34
N THR A 326 22.57 8.36 4.53
CA THR A 326 23.40 9.50 4.95
C THR A 326 24.48 9.92 3.95
N GLU A 327 24.67 11.24 3.76
CA GLU A 327 25.87 12.00 4.19
C GLU A 327 25.80 13.48 3.76
N ALA A 328 25.86 14.39 4.74
CA ALA A 328 26.75 15.54 4.80
C ALA A 328 26.95 15.96 6.27
#